data_AF-A0A0A2VBR7-F1
#
_entry.id   AF-A0A0A2VBR7-F1
#
_cell.length_a   1.000
_cell.length_b   1.000
_cell.length_c   1.000
_cell.angle_alpha   90.00
_cell.angle_beta   90.00
_cell.angle_gamma   90.00
#
_symmetry.space_group_name_H-M   'P 1'
#
loop_
_entity.id
_entity.type
_entity.pdbx_description
1 polymer ?
#
loop_
_entity_poly.entity_id
_entity_poly.type
_entity_poly.pdbx_seq_one_letter_code
_entity_poly.pdbx_strand_id
1 'polypeptide(L)'
;MRSVVLYCFLGLLARETLVTALQVPRQNVVPLRESGEMENPPEELLALHKKFHDAALISTQVRRDNNNGVPDISKTINTPINIDVYVHVVTGTEEGQKRASDPIIQKQIGVLNDAFQGNFTFTLKDTDRKVNPVWAAGDDPDNMAASLHKGDAATWNLILVDTIKERDGSTTLGRSSNPLFAGGSRDVSQVNIDTLPGGSIPSFNLGKTAVHEAGHWVGLVHTFQGGCDGLGDGVDDTPAERIASDSCTPRDSCPDKPGLDPINNYMDYSPDSCLTNFTPGQFVRARQMWASKRARPVPGTPGSNDKSFRELEAEFCEENDLGVTMATCRLEIAKCAFENEDAKDFDVVIKCLKSRI
;
A
#
# COMPACT_ATOMS: atom_id res chain seq x y z
N MET A 1 -58.54 -14.75 73.01
CA MET A 1 -57.42 -14.91 73.95
C MET A 1 -56.32 -15.69 73.25
N ARG A 2 -55.09 -15.14 73.26
CA ARG A 2 -53.74 -15.80 73.22
C ARG A 2 -53.46 -16.80 72.08
N SER A 3 -52.61 -16.48 71.09
CA SER A 3 -51.13 -16.33 71.09
C SER A 3 -50.37 -17.64 70.78
N VAL A 4 -49.32 -17.47 69.96
CA VAL A 4 -48.04 -18.23 69.84
C VAL A 4 -47.87 -19.24 68.67
N VAL A 5 -47.34 -18.70 67.56
CA VAL A 5 -46.09 -19.04 66.82
C VAL A 5 -45.46 -20.45 66.97
N LEU A 6 -45.22 -21.15 65.84
CA LEU A 6 -43.87 -21.66 65.47
C LEU A 6 -43.80 -22.10 63.99
N TYR A 7 -42.69 -21.73 63.34
CA TYR A 7 -42.32 -21.93 61.94
C TYR A 7 -42.08 -23.40 61.57
N CYS A 8 -42.37 -23.78 60.31
CA CYS A 8 -41.37 -24.45 59.47
C CYS A 8 -41.74 -24.42 57.97
N PHE A 9 -40.73 -24.16 57.16
CA PHE A 9 -40.71 -24.01 55.71
C PHE A 9 -41.17 -25.27 54.97
N LEU A 10 -41.98 -25.11 53.92
CA LEU A 10 -41.84 -25.84 52.65
C LEU A 10 -42.69 -25.17 51.57
N GLY A 11 -42.05 -24.98 50.42
CA GLY A 11 -42.38 -23.94 49.46
C GLY A 11 -43.64 -24.16 48.65
N LEU A 12 -44.13 -23.07 48.08
CA LEU A 12 -44.97 -23.07 46.89
C LEU A 12 -44.84 -21.69 46.21
N LEU A 13 -44.42 -21.75 44.94
CA LEU A 13 -44.83 -20.86 43.84
C LEU A 13 -44.40 -19.38 43.89
N ALA A 14 -43.24 -19.10 43.31
CA ALA A 14 -43.03 -17.88 42.53
C ALA A 14 -42.80 -18.28 41.07
N ARG A 15 -43.87 -18.21 40.25
CA ARG A 15 -43.77 -18.13 38.80
C ARG A 15 -43.57 -16.67 38.44
N GLU A 16 -42.32 -16.24 38.36
CA GLU A 16 -41.93 -15.12 37.49
C GLU A 16 -40.62 -15.52 36.80
N THR A 17 -40.75 -15.88 35.53
CA THR A 17 -39.61 -16.08 34.63
C THR A 17 -38.97 -14.73 34.34
N LEU A 18 -38.01 -14.32 35.17
CA LEU A 18 -36.93 -13.45 34.71
C LEU A 18 -36.01 -14.30 33.84
N VAL A 19 -36.24 -14.28 32.53
CA VAL A 19 -35.15 -14.51 31.57
C VAL A 19 -34.34 -13.22 31.59
N THR A 20 -33.46 -13.09 32.58
CA THR A 20 -32.34 -12.16 32.46
C THR A 20 -31.47 -12.74 31.36
N ALA A 21 -31.66 -12.25 30.14
CA ALA A 21 -30.68 -12.42 29.10
C ALA A 21 -29.37 -11.84 29.67
N LEU A 22 -28.48 -12.73 30.10
CA LEU A 22 -27.06 -12.45 30.10
C LEU A 22 -26.73 -12.13 28.64
N GLN A 23 -26.84 -10.85 28.28
CA GLN A 23 -26.14 -10.30 27.14
C GLN A 23 -24.67 -10.48 27.46
N VAL A 24 -24.14 -11.65 27.10
CA VAL A 24 -22.74 -11.77 26.73
C VAL A 24 -22.56 -10.68 25.68
N PRO A 25 -21.76 -9.63 25.94
CA PRO A 25 -21.44 -8.71 24.87
C PRO A 25 -20.83 -9.56 23.77
N ARG A 26 -21.37 -9.49 22.55
CA ARG A 26 -20.63 -9.96 21.37
C ARG A 26 -19.38 -9.09 21.28
N GLN A 27 -18.34 -9.46 22.00
CA GLN A 27 -17.00 -9.04 21.72
C GLN A 27 -16.53 -9.85 20.53
N ASN A 28 -16.38 -9.14 19.41
CA ASN A 28 -15.19 -9.11 18.55
C ASN A 28 -15.66 -8.70 17.16
N VAL A 29 -16.05 -7.42 17.02
CA VAL A 29 -15.83 -6.78 15.72
C VAL A 29 -14.31 -6.72 15.63
N VAL A 30 -13.72 -7.60 14.82
CA VAL A 30 -12.31 -7.49 14.46
C VAL A 30 -12.16 -6.07 13.89
N PRO A 31 -11.29 -5.22 14.45
CA PRO A 31 -11.05 -3.90 13.88
C PRO A 31 -10.72 -4.08 12.41
N LEU A 32 -11.29 -3.26 11.54
CA LEU A 32 -10.90 -3.26 10.13
C LEU A 32 -9.38 -3.05 10.09
N ARG A 33 -8.68 -3.90 9.34
CA ARG A 33 -7.22 -3.83 9.25
C ARG A 33 -6.81 -2.55 8.53
N GLU A 34 -7.52 -2.21 7.47
CA GLU A 34 -7.32 -1.00 6.71
C GLU A 34 -8.66 -0.30 6.42
N SER A 35 -8.57 0.97 6.04
CA SER A 35 -9.68 1.80 5.63
C SER A 35 -9.23 2.95 4.73
N GLY A 36 -10.19 3.64 4.10
CA GLY A 36 -9.93 4.88 3.39
C GLY A 36 -9.73 4.69 1.89
N GLU A 37 -8.70 5.33 1.32
CA GLU A 37 -8.50 5.34 -0.14
C GLU A 37 -8.26 3.95 -0.73
N MET A 38 -7.70 3.03 0.04
CA MET A 38 -7.30 1.70 -0.45
C MET A 38 -8.29 0.60 -0.11
N GLU A 39 -9.25 0.86 0.78
CA GLU A 39 -10.47 0.05 0.91
C GLU A 39 -11.31 0.10 -0.38
N ASN A 40 -11.32 1.25 -1.05
CA ASN A 40 -11.91 1.44 -2.37
C ASN A 40 -10.94 2.22 -3.28
N PRO A 41 -9.93 1.55 -3.87
CA PRO A 41 -8.89 2.19 -4.66
C PRO A 41 -9.45 3.12 -5.76
N PRO A 42 -8.90 4.33 -5.97
CA PRO A 42 -9.36 5.24 -7.00
C PRO A 42 -9.31 4.62 -8.40
N GLU A 43 -10.25 4.99 -9.28
CA GLU A 43 -10.30 4.49 -10.66
C GLU A 43 -8.98 4.74 -11.42
N GLU A 44 -8.33 5.89 -11.19
CA GLU A 44 -7.02 6.18 -11.80
C GLU A 44 -5.96 5.17 -11.36
N LEU A 45 -5.96 4.74 -10.09
CA LEU A 45 -5.02 3.74 -9.59
C LEU A 45 -5.31 2.37 -10.22
N LEU A 46 -6.57 1.95 -10.25
CA LEU A 46 -6.99 0.70 -10.89
C LEU A 46 -6.67 0.69 -12.39
N ALA A 47 -6.80 1.82 -13.07
CA ALA A 47 -6.42 1.97 -14.47
C ALA A 47 -4.91 1.78 -14.69
N LEU A 48 -4.06 2.22 -13.75
CA LEU A 48 -2.62 1.95 -13.78
C LEU A 48 -2.32 0.45 -13.59
N HIS A 49 -2.98 -0.22 -12.64
CA HIS A 49 -2.86 -1.68 -12.49
C HIS A 49 -3.23 -2.40 -13.79
N LYS A 50 -4.36 -2.04 -14.39
CA LYS A 50 -4.80 -2.59 -15.68
C LYS A 50 -3.79 -2.34 -16.79
N LYS A 51 -3.29 -1.11 -16.92
CA LYS A 51 -2.29 -0.75 -17.93
C LYS A 51 -1.03 -1.61 -17.81
N PHE A 52 -0.55 -1.85 -16.59
CA PHE A 52 0.63 -2.68 -16.36
C PHE A 52 0.39 -4.15 -16.63
N HIS A 53 -0.79 -4.67 -16.27
CA HIS A 53 -1.21 -6.03 -16.61
C HIS A 53 -1.27 -6.22 -18.14
N ASP A 54 -1.97 -5.33 -18.86
CA ASP A 54 -2.09 -5.40 -20.33
C ASP A 54 -0.72 -5.33 -21.02
N ALA A 55 0.18 -4.46 -20.54
CA ALA A 55 1.55 -4.36 -21.08
C ALA A 55 2.37 -5.64 -20.89
N ALA A 56 2.19 -6.34 -19.76
CA ALA A 56 2.84 -7.62 -19.51
C ALA A 56 2.33 -8.72 -20.47
N LEU A 57 1.02 -8.78 -20.72
CA LEU A 57 0.42 -9.69 -21.70
C LEU A 57 0.94 -9.46 -23.13
N ILE A 58 1.06 -8.19 -23.54
CA ILE A 58 1.63 -7.86 -24.86
C ILE A 58 3.09 -8.31 -24.94
N SER A 59 3.89 -8.06 -23.88
CA SER A 59 5.30 -8.46 -23.86
C SER A 59 5.49 -9.97 -23.94
N THR A 60 4.61 -10.76 -23.32
CA THR A 60 4.67 -12.23 -23.33
C THR A 60 4.18 -12.80 -24.67
N GLN A 61 3.18 -12.17 -25.30
CA GLN A 61 2.72 -12.53 -26.63
C GLN A 61 3.80 -12.24 -27.69
N VAL A 62 4.43 -11.07 -27.66
CA VAL A 62 5.52 -10.71 -28.59
C VAL A 62 6.75 -11.61 -28.42
N ARG A 63 7.06 -12.08 -27.20
CA ARG A 63 8.13 -13.07 -26.96
C ARG A 63 7.82 -14.45 -27.53
N ARG A 64 6.55 -14.85 -27.59
CA ARG A 64 6.13 -16.10 -28.25
C ARG A 64 6.24 -15.99 -29.77
N ASP A 65 6.07 -14.79 -30.31
CA ASP A 65 6.03 -14.55 -31.74
C ASP A 65 7.41 -14.19 -32.35
N ASN A 66 8.40 -13.76 -31.56
CA ASN A 66 9.74 -13.41 -32.02
C ASN A 66 10.88 -14.06 -31.22
N ASN A 67 11.54 -15.06 -31.81
CA ASN A 67 12.68 -15.78 -31.23
C ASN A 67 14.03 -15.01 -31.37
N ASN A 68 14.01 -13.67 -31.38
CA ASN A 68 15.19 -12.84 -31.60
C ASN A 68 15.35 -11.76 -30.52
N GLY A 69 16.31 -11.97 -29.63
CA GLY A 69 17.18 -10.91 -29.08
C GLY A 69 16.55 -9.74 -28.34
N VAL A 70 15.47 -9.94 -27.56
CA VAL A 70 14.95 -8.89 -26.67
C VAL A 70 15.88 -8.70 -25.46
N PRO A 71 16.25 -7.46 -25.09
CA PRO A 71 17.06 -7.17 -23.91
C PRO A 71 16.43 -7.76 -22.64
N ASP A 72 17.29 -8.37 -21.82
CA ASP A 72 16.89 -9.01 -20.58
C ASP A 72 16.48 -7.98 -19.51
N ILE A 73 15.17 -7.72 -19.40
CA ILE A 73 14.58 -6.90 -18.33
C ILE A 73 14.88 -7.42 -16.90
N SER A 74 15.45 -8.62 -16.73
CA SER A 74 15.84 -9.14 -15.42
C SER A 74 16.92 -8.32 -14.72
N LYS A 75 17.76 -7.57 -15.48
CA LYS A 75 18.87 -6.81 -14.89
C LYS A 75 18.42 -5.56 -14.12
N THR A 76 17.33 -4.91 -14.53
CA THR A 76 16.78 -3.73 -13.84
C THR A 76 15.89 -4.09 -12.64
N ILE A 77 15.51 -5.37 -12.53
CA ILE A 77 14.66 -5.93 -11.45
C ILE A 77 15.53 -6.44 -10.28
N ASN A 78 16.86 -6.33 -10.31
CA ASN A 78 17.70 -6.89 -9.24
C ASN A 78 18.37 -5.86 -8.33
N THR A 79 18.15 -4.56 -8.55
CA THR A 79 18.66 -3.52 -7.64
C THR A 79 17.62 -3.23 -6.56
N PRO A 80 17.96 -3.38 -5.26
CA PRO A 80 17.10 -2.96 -4.17
C PRO A 80 16.74 -1.48 -4.28
N ILE A 81 15.46 -1.15 -4.10
CA ILE A 81 15.02 0.24 -3.97
C ILE A 81 15.11 0.63 -2.50
N ASN A 82 15.98 1.56 -2.16
CA ASN A 82 16.06 2.10 -0.80
C ASN A 82 15.00 3.19 -0.59
N ILE A 83 14.12 2.98 0.38
CA ILE A 83 13.11 3.91 0.87
C ILE A 83 13.64 4.50 2.18
N ASP A 84 13.79 5.82 2.20
CA ASP A 84 14.08 6.55 3.43
C ASP A 84 12.78 6.68 4.24
N VAL A 85 12.83 6.33 5.53
CA VAL A 85 11.66 6.30 6.41
C VAL A 85 11.80 7.32 7.52
N TYR A 86 10.78 8.16 7.69
CA TYR A 86 10.58 8.98 8.88
C TYR A 86 9.44 8.40 9.70
N VAL A 87 9.69 8.14 10.98
CA VAL A 87 8.66 7.63 11.90
C VAL A 87 8.18 8.75 12.80
N HIS A 88 6.88 8.96 12.86
CA HIS A 88 6.25 9.98 13.70
C HIS A 88 5.39 9.32 14.77
N VAL A 89 5.80 9.37 16.03
CA VAL A 89 5.03 8.82 17.16
C VAL A 89 4.12 9.89 17.72
N VAL A 90 2.80 9.73 17.54
CA VAL A 90 1.77 10.68 17.97
C VAL A 90 0.84 10.03 18.98
N THR A 91 0.95 10.44 20.24
CA THR A 91 0.16 9.85 21.35
C THR A 91 -0.56 10.93 22.15
N GLY A 92 -1.60 10.52 22.88
CA GLY A 92 -2.35 11.44 23.75
C GLY A 92 -1.59 11.84 25.01
N THR A 93 -0.59 11.06 25.41
CA THR A 93 0.20 11.28 26.63
C THR A 93 1.68 10.98 26.41
N GLU A 94 2.54 11.54 27.25
CA GLU A 94 3.98 11.22 27.26
C GLU A 94 4.23 9.73 27.54
N GLU A 95 3.47 9.14 28.45
CA GLU A 95 3.58 7.70 28.77
C GLU A 95 3.28 6.82 27.55
N GLY A 96 2.29 7.23 26.73
CA GLY A 96 1.92 6.51 25.51
C GLY A 96 3.08 6.35 24.53
N GLN A 97 4.02 7.31 24.48
CA GLN A 97 5.16 7.24 23.56
C GLN A 97 6.07 6.04 23.82
N LYS A 98 6.07 5.50 25.05
CA LYS A 98 6.88 4.33 25.41
C LYS A 98 6.43 3.05 24.70
N ARG A 99 5.18 2.99 24.21
CA ARG A 99 4.67 1.87 23.39
C ARG A 99 5.42 1.73 22.06
N ALA A 100 5.97 2.83 21.56
CA ALA A 100 6.88 2.85 20.41
C ALA A 100 8.28 3.32 20.84
N SER A 101 8.91 2.60 21.76
CA SER A 101 10.32 2.85 22.09
C SER A 101 11.24 2.62 20.87
N ASP A 102 12.42 3.24 20.84
CA ASP A 102 13.33 3.11 19.70
C ASP A 102 13.69 1.64 19.37
N PRO A 103 13.91 0.73 20.34
CA PRO A 103 14.07 -0.70 20.04
C PRO A 103 12.86 -1.34 19.35
N ILE A 104 11.64 -0.93 19.69
CA ILE A 104 10.40 -1.43 19.06
C ILE A 104 10.31 -0.89 17.63
N ILE A 105 10.62 0.39 17.41
CA ILE A 105 10.65 1.00 16.07
C ILE A 105 11.70 0.29 15.20
N GLN A 106 12.92 0.06 15.71
CA GLN A 106 13.95 -0.68 14.98
C GLN A 106 13.50 -2.11 14.64
N LYS A 107 12.80 -2.78 15.57
CA LYS A 107 12.21 -4.09 15.30
C LYS A 107 11.15 -4.02 14.20
N GLN A 108 10.31 -2.98 14.17
CA GLN A 108 9.33 -2.77 13.11
C GLN A 108 10.01 -2.53 11.74
N ILE A 109 11.10 -1.76 11.69
CA ILE A 109 11.91 -1.59 10.47
C ILE A 109 12.52 -2.93 10.02
N GLY A 110 12.95 -3.78 10.97
CA GLY A 110 13.35 -5.16 10.67
C GLY A 110 12.23 -5.97 10.02
N VAL A 111 11.02 -5.96 10.60
CA VAL A 111 9.85 -6.66 10.06
C VAL A 111 9.50 -6.20 8.63
N LEU A 112 9.63 -4.91 8.33
CA LEU A 112 9.46 -4.37 6.98
C LEU A 112 10.51 -4.92 6.01
N ASN A 113 11.79 -4.83 6.38
CA ASN A 113 12.88 -5.32 5.54
C ASN A 113 12.81 -6.83 5.27
N ASP A 114 12.42 -7.62 6.28
CA ASP A 114 12.20 -9.06 6.14
C ASP A 114 11.06 -9.36 5.17
N ALA A 115 9.94 -8.63 5.26
CA ALA A 115 8.78 -8.82 4.40
C ALA A 115 9.05 -8.46 2.93
N PHE A 116 9.82 -7.41 2.68
CA PHE A 116 10.12 -6.93 1.32
C PHE A 116 11.35 -7.59 0.68
N GLN A 117 12.09 -8.41 1.43
CA GLN A 117 13.13 -9.33 0.93
C GLN A 117 14.19 -8.66 0.03
N GLY A 118 14.52 -7.40 0.31
CA GLY A 118 15.50 -6.64 -0.47
C GLY A 118 15.03 -6.18 -1.85
N ASN A 119 13.78 -6.42 -2.25
CA ASN A 119 13.19 -5.73 -3.41
C ASN A 119 13.03 -4.24 -3.11
N PHE A 120 12.59 -3.96 -1.89
CA PHE A 120 12.61 -2.65 -1.25
C PHE A 120 13.30 -2.77 0.10
N THR A 121 14.06 -1.75 0.48
CA THR A 121 14.76 -1.66 1.77
C THR A 121 14.36 -0.38 2.46
N PHE A 122 13.95 -0.49 3.72
CA PHE A 122 13.46 0.60 4.55
C PHE A 122 14.59 1.04 5.49
N THR A 123 15.07 2.27 5.30
CA THR A 123 16.13 2.87 6.11
C THR A 123 15.55 3.98 6.98
N LEU A 124 15.49 3.75 8.29
CA LEU A 124 15.07 4.77 9.24
C LEU A 124 16.05 5.95 9.23
N LYS A 125 15.53 7.15 8.99
CA LYS A 125 16.31 8.40 9.05
C LYS A 125 16.19 9.09 10.39
N ASP A 126 14.97 9.16 10.91
CA ASP A 126 14.66 9.90 12.14
C ASP A 126 13.34 9.42 12.74
N THR A 127 13.17 9.68 14.03
CA THR A 127 11.94 9.43 14.78
C THR A 127 11.51 10.70 15.50
N ASP A 128 10.41 11.30 15.08
CA ASP A 128 9.78 12.42 15.79
C ASP A 128 8.75 11.91 16.79
N ARG A 129 8.61 12.61 17.92
CA ARG A 129 7.65 12.26 18.98
C ARG A 129 6.80 13.46 19.34
N LYS A 130 5.48 13.33 19.28
CA LYS A 130 4.51 14.39 19.58
C LYS A 130 3.47 13.89 20.57
N VAL A 131 3.26 14.66 21.64
CA VAL A 131 2.06 14.54 22.47
C VAL A 131 1.02 15.49 21.91
N ASN A 132 -0.05 14.93 21.34
CA ASN A 132 -1.16 15.71 20.81
C ASN A 132 -2.46 14.89 20.94
N PRO A 133 -3.28 15.12 21.99
CA PRO A 133 -4.51 14.37 22.21
C PRO A 133 -5.52 14.45 21.07
N VAL A 134 -5.57 15.56 20.31
CA VAL A 134 -6.51 15.73 19.19
C VAL A 134 -6.12 14.82 18.03
N TRP A 135 -4.85 14.83 17.66
CA TRP A 135 -4.32 13.97 16.61
C TRP A 135 -4.34 12.50 17.01
N ALA A 136 -3.95 12.19 18.25
CA ALA A 136 -3.95 10.83 18.78
C ALA A 136 -5.37 10.22 18.83
N ALA A 137 -6.40 11.04 19.03
CA ALA A 137 -7.79 10.60 18.98
C ALA A 137 -8.33 10.46 17.54
N GLY A 138 -7.55 10.78 16.50
CA GLY A 138 -7.96 10.69 15.10
C GLY A 138 -8.84 11.84 14.61
N ASP A 139 -8.91 12.97 15.31
CA ASP A 139 -9.87 14.05 15.01
C ASP A 139 -9.38 15.05 13.93
N ASP A 140 -8.08 15.10 13.65
CA ASP A 140 -7.50 16.01 12.63
C ASP A 140 -6.32 15.34 11.86
N PRO A 141 -6.59 14.22 11.16
CA PRO A 141 -5.54 13.43 10.51
C PRO A 141 -4.87 14.16 9.33
N ASP A 142 -5.61 15.03 8.63
CA ASP A 142 -5.10 15.76 7.46
C ASP A 142 -4.05 16.80 7.86
N ASN A 143 -4.31 17.62 8.88
CA ASN A 143 -3.32 18.58 9.35
C ASN A 143 -2.16 17.88 10.06
N MET A 144 -2.41 16.75 10.74
CA MET A 144 -1.34 15.92 11.30
C MET A 144 -0.38 15.45 10.20
N ALA A 145 -0.91 14.85 9.13
CA ALA A 145 -0.12 14.39 7.99
C ALA A 145 0.68 15.55 7.37
N ALA A 146 0.01 16.67 7.08
CA ALA A 146 0.65 17.83 6.47
C ALA A 146 1.74 18.46 7.34
N SER A 147 1.57 18.44 8.67
CA SER A 147 2.55 19.00 9.62
C SER A 147 3.78 18.12 9.82
N LEU A 148 3.63 16.81 9.66
CA LEU A 148 4.67 15.82 9.96
C LEU A 148 5.41 15.34 8.71
N HIS A 149 4.81 15.48 7.52
CA HIS A 149 5.40 15.02 6.28
C HIS A 149 6.82 15.57 6.07
N LYS A 150 7.78 14.67 5.84
CA LYS A 150 9.19 14.96 5.53
C LYS A 150 9.59 14.32 4.19
N GLY A 151 10.52 14.96 3.50
CA GLY A 151 11.11 14.43 2.26
C GLY A 151 10.24 14.64 1.01
N ASP A 152 10.43 13.75 0.04
CA ASP A 152 9.82 13.81 -1.30
C ASP A 152 9.05 12.52 -1.62
N ALA A 153 8.64 12.35 -2.90
CA ALA A 153 7.87 11.20 -3.37
C ALA A 153 8.51 9.82 -3.13
N ALA A 154 9.83 9.78 -2.87
CA ALA A 154 10.59 8.57 -2.56
C ALA A 154 10.81 8.36 -1.06
N THR A 155 10.30 9.25 -0.21
CA THR A 155 10.39 9.19 1.25
C THR A 155 9.07 8.72 1.85
N TRP A 156 9.12 7.70 2.70
CA TRP A 156 7.93 7.21 3.38
C TRP A 156 7.81 7.81 4.79
N ASN A 157 6.65 8.38 5.08
CA ASN A 157 6.29 8.92 6.38
C ASN A 157 5.33 7.97 7.08
N LEU A 158 5.81 7.26 8.10
CA LEU A 158 5.02 6.34 8.92
C LEU A 158 4.61 7.01 10.22
N ILE A 159 3.32 7.30 10.39
CA ILE A 159 2.74 7.88 11.59
C ILE A 159 2.20 6.76 12.48
N LEU A 160 2.80 6.58 13.65
CA LEU A 160 2.34 5.68 14.70
C LEU A 160 1.40 6.46 15.62
N VAL A 161 0.12 6.08 15.67
CA VAL A 161 -0.93 6.86 16.34
C VAL A 161 -1.80 5.99 17.24
N ASP A 162 -2.38 6.58 18.29
CA ASP A 162 -3.23 5.85 19.26
C ASP A 162 -4.54 5.34 18.64
N THR A 163 -5.15 6.12 17.74
CA THR A 163 -6.44 5.78 17.13
C THR A 163 -6.53 6.37 15.72
N ILE A 164 -7.00 5.56 14.79
CA ILE A 164 -7.35 5.99 13.43
C ILE A 164 -8.87 5.87 13.30
N LYS A 165 -9.55 6.99 13.09
CA LYS A 165 -11.02 7.06 12.99
C LYS A 165 -11.47 7.09 11.53
N GLU A 166 -12.57 6.38 11.30
CA GLU A 166 -13.32 6.41 10.05
C GLU A 166 -14.43 7.45 10.05
N ARG A 167 -14.92 7.75 8.85
CA ARG A 167 -16.02 8.71 8.65
C ARG A 167 -17.32 8.26 9.33
N ASP A 168 -17.52 6.96 9.49
CA ASP A 168 -18.67 6.37 10.18
C ASP A 168 -18.47 6.27 11.71
N GLY A 169 -17.33 6.73 12.21
CA GLY A 169 -16.96 6.69 13.62
C GLY A 169 -16.34 5.36 14.09
N SER A 170 -16.20 4.38 13.20
CA SER A 170 -15.43 3.16 13.50
C SER A 170 -13.93 3.45 13.53
N THR A 171 -13.13 2.45 13.90
CA THR A 171 -11.67 2.56 13.98
C THR A 171 -11.00 1.45 13.18
N THR A 172 -9.89 1.80 12.53
CA THR A 172 -9.04 0.88 11.77
C THR A 172 -7.69 0.66 12.45
N LEU A 173 -6.96 -0.37 12.03
CA LEU A 173 -5.57 -0.62 12.44
C LEU A 173 -4.56 0.16 11.61
N GLY A 174 -4.87 0.45 10.35
CA GLY A 174 -3.99 1.09 9.40
C GLY A 174 -4.76 1.90 8.35
N ARG A 175 -4.06 2.85 7.75
CA ARG A 175 -4.51 3.62 6.59
C ARG A 175 -3.29 4.12 5.84
N SER A 176 -3.20 3.86 4.54
CA SER A 176 -2.13 4.40 3.71
C SER A 176 -2.62 5.35 2.62
N SER A 177 -1.79 6.35 2.30
CA SER A 177 -1.86 6.99 0.99
C SER A 177 -1.51 5.98 -0.11
N ASN A 178 -1.98 6.27 -1.32
CA ASN A 178 -1.59 5.54 -2.51
C ASN A 178 -0.63 6.37 -3.38
N PRO A 179 0.04 5.77 -4.40
CA PRO A 179 1.04 6.47 -5.21
C PRO A 179 0.55 7.70 -5.98
N LEU A 180 -0.77 7.92 -6.12
CA LEU A 180 -1.29 9.15 -6.73
C LEU A 180 -1.02 10.40 -5.89
N PHE A 181 -0.76 10.23 -4.59
CA PHE A 181 -0.43 11.31 -3.66
C PHE A 181 1.07 11.54 -3.51
N ALA A 182 1.91 10.83 -4.27
CA ALA A 182 3.34 10.77 -4.06
C ALA A 182 3.99 12.17 -3.88
N GLY A 183 4.68 12.36 -2.75
CA GLY A 183 5.39 13.60 -2.40
C GLY A 183 4.49 14.76 -1.95
N GLY A 184 3.16 14.59 -1.98
CA GLY A 184 2.22 15.55 -1.42
C GLY A 184 2.14 15.45 0.11
N SER A 185 1.54 16.45 0.74
CA SER A 185 1.40 16.52 2.21
C SER A 185 0.55 15.40 2.82
N ARG A 186 -0.18 14.64 1.98
CA ARG A 186 -0.97 13.47 2.36
C ARG A 186 -0.25 12.15 2.09
N ASP A 187 0.98 12.16 1.58
CA ASP A 187 1.76 10.96 1.27
C ASP A 187 2.35 10.32 2.54
N VAL A 188 1.46 9.77 3.37
CA VAL A 188 1.78 9.18 4.66
C VAL A 188 1.01 7.88 4.84
N SER A 189 1.52 7.01 5.71
CA SER A 189 0.74 5.90 6.26
C SER A 189 0.54 6.12 7.76
N GLN A 190 -0.65 5.85 8.25
CA GLN A 190 -1.00 5.83 9.67
C GLN A 190 -1.14 4.37 10.11
N VAL A 191 -0.52 4.03 11.23
CA VAL A 191 -0.60 2.69 11.83
C VAL A 191 -0.91 2.83 13.31
N ASN A 192 -1.88 2.06 13.79
CA ASN A 192 -2.19 1.97 15.19
C ASN A 192 -0.96 1.45 15.95
N ILE A 193 -0.47 2.26 16.90
CA ILE A 193 0.75 2.00 17.66
C ILE A 193 0.73 0.64 18.38
N ASP A 194 -0.44 0.11 18.71
CA ASP A 194 -0.60 -1.15 19.42
C ASP A 194 -0.49 -2.39 18.50
N THR A 195 -0.28 -2.19 17.19
CA THR A 195 0.00 -3.26 16.21
C THR A 195 1.50 -3.51 15.99
N LEU A 196 2.36 -2.68 16.58
CA LEU A 196 3.81 -2.86 16.53
C LEU A 196 4.23 -4.21 17.12
N PRO A 197 5.46 -4.71 16.83
CA PRO A 197 5.91 -6.00 17.32
C PRO A 197 5.93 -6.07 18.86
N GLY A 198 5.03 -6.87 19.44
CA GLY A 198 4.81 -6.98 20.89
C GLY A 198 3.75 -6.02 21.46
N GLY A 199 2.98 -5.36 20.60
CA GLY A 199 1.87 -4.49 20.96
C GLY A 199 0.66 -5.22 21.57
N SER A 200 -0.33 -4.43 21.98
CA SER A 200 -1.44 -4.89 22.82
C SER A 200 -2.64 -5.45 22.04
N ILE A 201 -2.71 -5.25 20.72
CA ILE A 201 -3.82 -5.76 19.89
C ILE A 201 -3.55 -7.23 19.54
N PRO A 202 -4.31 -8.19 20.09
CA PRO A 202 -4.09 -9.61 19.79
C PRO A 202 -4.26 -9.89 18.30
N SER A 203 -3.53 -10.88 17.79
CA SER A 203 -3.53 -11.30 16.37
C SER A 203 -2.94 -10.29 15.37
N PHE A 204 -2.67 -9.04 15.77
CA PHE A 204 -2.12 -7.99 14.90
C PHE A 204 -0.91 -7.28 15.52
N ASN A 205 -0.18 -7.96 16.40
CA ASN A 205 0.93 -7.40 17.17
C ASN A 205 2.31 -7.93 16.74
N LEU A 206 2.46 -8.36 15.48
CA LEU A 206 3.74 -8.76 14.91
C LEU A 206 4.29 -7.73 13.93
N GLY A 207 3.65 -6.57 13.82
CA GLY A 207 4.06 -5.47 12.95
C GLY A 207 3.68 -5.66 11.48
N LYS A 208 2.76 -6.57 11.14
CA LYS A 208 2.36 -6.77 9.74
C LYS A 208 1.35 -5.73 9.25
N THR A 209 0.71 -4.98 10.14
CA THR A 209 -0.09 -3.81 9.73
C THR A 209 0.77 -2.81 8.98
N ALA A 210 1.93 -2.42 9.52
CA ALA A 210 2.84 -1.52 8.80
C ALA A 210 3.39 -2.11 7.49
N VAL A 211 3.54 -3.43 7.39
CA VAL A 211 3.92 -4.11 6.13
C VAL A 211 2.81 -3.97 5.08
N HIS A 212 1.56 -4.16 5.48
CA HIS A 212 0.37 -4.00 4.64
C HIS A 212 0.27 -2.55 4.12
N GLU A 213 0.36 -1.57 5.04
CA GLU A 213 0.35 -0.14 4.66
C GLU A 213 1.51 0.23 3.74
N ALA A 214 2.72 -0.30 3.98
CA ALA A 214 3.84 -0.08 3.08
C ALA A 214 3.58 -0.66 1.67
N GLY A 215 2.87 -1.79 1.60
CA GLY A 215 2.40 -2.38 0.34
C GLY A 215 1.48 -1.44 -0.43
N HIS A 216 0.50 -0.85 0.24
CA HIS A 216 -0.36 0.18 -0.34
C HIS A 216 0.41 1.42 -0.77
N TRP A 217 1.33 1.90 0.07
CA TRP A 217 2.15 3.05 -0.23
C TRP A 217 2.96 2.82 -1.52
N VAL A 218 3.55 1.64 -1.73
CA VAL A 218 4.24 1.30 -3.00
C VAL A 218 3.30 0.92 -4.15
N GLY A 219 1.98 0.96 -3.94
CA GLY A 219 0.97 0.82 -4.98
C GLY A 219 0.43 -0.59 -5.18
N LEU A 220 0.46 -1.44 -4.16
CA LEU A 220 -0.32 -2.68 -4.14
C LEU A 220 -1.75 -2.39 -3.67
N VAL A 221 -2.70 -3.16 -4.18
CA VAL A 221 -4.09 -3.14 -3.71
C VAL A 221 -4.39 -4.47 -3.02
N HIS A 222 -5.51 -4.53 -2.32
CA HIS A 222 -5.99 -5.73 -1.66
C HIS A 222 -6.11 -6.93 -2.62
N THR A 223 -5.80 -8.13 -2.13
CA THR A 223 -5.92 -9.39 -2.90
C THR A 223 -7.34 -9.65 -3.39
N PHE A 224 -8.33 -9.22 -2.59
CA PHE A 224 -9.75 -9.35 -2.89
C PHE A 224 -10.31 -8.20 -3.75
N GLN A 225 -9.45 -7.27 -4.21
CA GLN A 225 -9.89 -6.19 -5.09
C GLN A 225 -10.40 -6.78 -6.41
N GLY A 226 -11.55 -6.31 -6.90
CA GLY A 226 -12.12 -6.81 -8.15
C GLY A 226 -12.81 -8.19 -8.08
N GLY A 227 -12.71 -8.90 -6.94
CA GLY A 227 -13.39 -10.17 -6.71
C GLY A 227 -13.01 -11.28 -7.70
N CYS A 228 -13.84 -12.32 -7.79
CA CYS A 228 -13.54 -13.49 -8.62
C CYS A 228 -13.52 -13.22 -10.12
N ASP A 229 -14.35 -12.29 -10.61
CA ASP A 229 -14.57 -12.09 -12.05
C ASP A 229 -13.90 -10.83 -12.62
N GLY A 230 -13.35 -9.98 -11.75
CA GLY A 230 -12.59 -8.80 -12.16
C GLY A 230 -11.13 -9.11 -12.49
N LEU A 231 -10.32 -8.05 -12.56
CA LEU A 231 -8.88 -8.14 -12.77
C LEU A 231 -8.12 -8.64 -11.52
N GLY A 232 -8.82 -8.94 -10.42
CA GLY A 232 -8.19 -9.13 -9.11
C GLY A 232 -7.48 -7.85 -8.64
N ASP A 233 -6.41 -8.05 -7.87
CA ASP A 233 -5.45 -6.99 -7.51
C ASP A 233 -4.59 -6.51 -8.71
N GLY A 234 -4.86 -7.06 -9.90
CA GLY A 234 -4.12 -6.81 -11.12
C GLY A 234 -2.77 -7.52 -11.17
N VAL A 235 -2.51 -8.51 -10.32
CA VAL A 235 -1.26 -9.27 -10.27
C VAL A 235 -1.55 -10.75 -10.55
N ASP A 236 -1.00 -11.27 -11.65
CA ASP A 236 -1.38 -12.57 -12.21
C ASP A 236 -1.07 -13.78 -11.31
N ASP A 237 -0.07 -13.68 -10.44
CA ASP A 237 0.35 -14.76 -9.55
C ASP A 237 -0.30 -14.68 -8.16
N THR A 238 -1.23 -13.75 -7.95
CA THR A 238 -2.10 -13.70 -6.77
C THR A 238 -3.42 -14.40 -7.11
N PRO A 239 -3.79 -15.52 -6.44
CA PRO A 239 -5.09 -16.14 -6.61
C PRO A 239 -6.24 -15.17 -6.37
N ALA A 240 -7.31 -15.28 -7.17
CA ALA A 240 -8.49 -14.43 -7.03
C ALA A 240 -9.23 -14.76 -5.73
N GLU A 241 -9.66 -13.72 -5.02
CA GLU A 241 -10.39 -13.81 -3.77
C GLU A 241 -11.60 -12.88 -3.82
N ARG A 242 -12.75 -13.35 -3.32
CA ARG A 242 -14.00 -12.57 -3.36
C ARG A 242 -14.08 -11.52 -2.25
N ILE A 243 -13.63 -11.90 -1.05
CA ILE A 243 -13.68 -11.10 0.17
C ILE A 243 -12.46 -11.43 1.00
N ALA A 244 -11.97 -10.46 1.74
CA ALA A 244 -10.86 -10.62 2.67
C ALA A 244 -11.03 -11.82 3.61
N SER A 245 -9.91 -12.38 4.04
CA SER A 245 -9.87 -13.43 5.04
C SER A 245 -9.61 -12.86 6.43
N ASP A 246 -10.26 -13.42 7.45
CA ASP A 246 -10.20 -12.99 8.85
C ASP A 246 -9.59 -14.06 9.77
N SER A 247 -9.12 -15.16 9.19
CA SER A 247 -8.56 -16.29 9.92
C SER A 247 -7.47 -16.98 9.10
N CYS A 248 -6.62 -17.75 9.78
CA CYS A 248 -5.59 -18.55 9.12
C CYS A 248 -6.12 -19.89 8.56
N THR A 249 -7.44 -20.03 8.39
CA THR A 249 -8.03 -21.27 7.88
C THR A 249 -8.05 -21.22 6.35
N PRO A 250 -7.46 -22.21 5.64
CA PRO A 250 -7.55 -22.29 4.19
C PRO A 250 -9.00 -22.25 3.70
N ARG A 251 -9.24 -21.45 2.67
CA ARG A 251 -10.56 -21.27 2.06
C ARG A 251 -10.42 -20.98 0.56
N ASP A 252 -11.52 -21.17 -0.14
CA ASP A 252 -11.64 -20.93 -1.57
C ASP A 252 -12.99 -20.24 -1.82
N SER A 253 -12.93 -18.92 -1.99
CA SER A 253 -14.10 -18.10 -2.26
C SER A 253 -14.40 -17.96 -3.75
N CYS A 254 -13.47 -18.42 -4.60
CA CYS A 254 -13.52 -18.36 -6.07
C CYS A 254 -13.20 -19.74 -6.69
N PRO A 255 -14.03 -20.78 -6.45
CA PRO A 255 -13.70 -22.17 -6.79
C PRO A 255 -13.62 -22.46 -8.29
N ASP A 256 -14.15 -21.57 -9.12
CA ASP A 256 -14.05 -21.63 -10.59
C ASP A 256 -12.77 -20.98 -11.13
N LYS A 257 -11.91 -20.45 -10.24
CA LYS A 257 -10.60 -19.87 -10.56
C LYS A 257 -9.46 -20.73 -9.99
N PRO A 258 -8.24 -20.65 -10.55
CA PRO A 258 -7.10 -21.37 -10.01
C PRO A 258 -6.63 -20.82 -8.65
N GLY A 259 -6.33 -21.73 -7.72
CA GLY A 259 -5.71 -21.39 -6.42
C GLY A 259 -6.73 -21.28 -5.27
N LEU A 260 -6.21 -21.26 -4.04
CA LEU A 260 -6.98 -20.95 -2.84
C LEU A 260 -6.90 -19.44 -2.56
N ASP A 261 -7.82 -18.91 -1.75
CA ASP A 261 -7.76 -17.53 -1.26
C ASP A 261 -6.35 -17.29 -0.64
N PRO A 262 -5.67 -16.19 -0.97
CA PRO A 262 -4.28 -15.95 -0.61
C PRO A 262 -4.11 -15.49 0.85
N ILE A 263 -4.62 -16.26 1.82
CA ILE A 263 -4.69 -15.93 3.26
C ILE A 263 -3.35 -15.60 3.94
N ASN A 264 -2.24 -15.94 3.28
CA ASN A 264 -0.89 -15.69 3.77
C ASN A 264 -0.28 -14.41 3.18
N ASN A 265 -0.98 -13.74 2.26
CA ASN A 265 -0.49 -12.58 1.55
C ASN A 265 -0.61 -11.32 2.40
N TYR A 266 0.45 -10.52 2.46
CA TYR A 266 0.44 -9.27 3.25
C TYR A 266 -0.64 -8.27 2.85
N MET A 267 -1.21 -8.36 1.64
CA MET A 267 -2.31 -7.51 1.15
C MET A 267 -3.72 -8.07 1.44
N ASP A 268 -3.82 -9.11 2.25
CA ASP A 268 -5.09 -9.61 2.81
C ASP A 268 -5.27 -9.12 4.27
N TYR A 269 -6.43 -9.35 4.88
CA TYR A 269 -6.78 -8.95 6.24
C TYR A 269 -6.55 -10.02 7.31
N SER A 270 -5.96 -11.15 6.90
CA SER A 270 -5.71 -12.28 7.79
C SER A 270 -4.83 -11.89 9.01
N PRO A 271 -4.93 -12.62 10.13
CA PRO A 271 -4.08 -12.41 11.30
C PRO A 271 -2.59 -12.43 10.98
N ASP A 272 -1.81 -11.63 11.71
CA ASP A 272 -0.36 -11.51 11.53
C ASP A 272 0.38 -12.85 11.61
N SER A 273 -0.17 -13.83 12.34
CA SER A 273 0.43 -15.17 12.51
C SER A 273 0.48 -16.00 11.23
N CYS A 274 -0.35 -15.72 10.22
CA CYS A 274 -0.33 -16.39 8.92
C CYS A 274 0.16 -15.50 7.77
N LEU A 275 0.27 -14.18 7.98
CA LEU A 275 0.82 -13.30 6.96
C LEU A 275 2.33 -13.47 6.79
N THR A 276 2.74 -13.98 5.64
CA THR A 276 4.12 -14.44 5.41
C THR A 276 4.75 -13.95 4.11
N ASN A 277 3.98 -13.48 3.12
CA ASN A 277 4.58 -13.16 1.82
C ASN A 277 3.88 -12.05 1.01
N PHE A 278 4.68 -11.41 0.16
CA PHE A 278 4.22 -10.89 -1.13
C PHE A 278 4.51 -11.93 -2.21
N THR A 279 3.85 -11.86 -3.36
CA THR A 279 4.20 -12.67 -4.53
C THR A 279 5.33 -11.99 -5.34
N PRO A 280 6.09 -12.75 -6.15
CA PRO A 280 7.00 -12.15 -7.12
C PRO A 280 6.32 -11.12 -8.04
N GLY A 281 5.10 -11.39 -8.50
CA GLY A 281 4.30 -10.47 -9.32
C GLY A 281 3.95 -9.18 -8.58
N GLN A 282 3.68 -9.24 -7.28
CA GLN A 282 3.44 -8.05 -6.46
C GLN A 282 4.71 -7.18 -6.40
N PHE A 283 5.91 -7.75 -6.26
CA PHE A 283 7.14 -6.95 -6.33
C PHE A 283 7.35 -6.29 -7.71
N VAL A 284 7.00 -6.99 -8.80
CA VAL A 284 7.03 -6.40 -10.15
C VAL A 284 6.05 -5.23 -10.24
N ARG A 285 4.81 -5.39 -9.76
CA ARG A 285 3.78 -4.34 -9.76
C ARG A 285 4.20 -3.14 -8.90
N ALA A 286 4.69 -3.37 -7.69
CA ALA A 286 5.19 -2.32 -6.80
C ALA A 286 6.33 -1.52 -7.46
N ARG A 287 7.22 -2.17 -8.22
CA ARG A 287 8.27 -1.48 -8.97
C ARG A 287 7.78 -0.67 -10.16
N GLN A 288 6.78 -1.18 -10.88
CA GLN A 288 6.13 -0.42 -11.95
C GLN A 288 5.45 0.84 -11.40
N MET A 289 4.78 0.72 -10.26
CA MET A 289 4.19 1.85 -9.54
C MET A 289 5.26 2.83 -9.04
N TRP A 290 6.33 2.31 -8.43
CA TRP A 290 7.46 3.12 -7.99
C TRP A 290 8.05 3.94 -9.14
N ALA A 291 8.37 3.31 -10.27
CA ALA A 291 8.92 3.99 -11.44
C ALA A 291 7.96 5.04 -12.02
N SER A 292 6.66 4.80 -11.94
CA SER A 292 5.62 5.68 -12.49
C SER A 292 5.33 6.90 -11.62
N LYS A 293 5.41 6.76 -10.28
CA LYS A 293 4.87 7.76 -9.36
C LYS A 293 5.84 8.22 -8.26
N ARG A 294 6.85 7.44 -7.90
CA ARG A 294 7.71 7.69 -6.71
C ARG A 294 9.19 7.92 -7.01
N ALA A 295 9.71 7.34 -8.09
CA ALA A 295 11.12 7.41 -8.40
C ALA A 295 11.60 8.86 -8.52
N ARG A 296 12.68 9.19 -7.81
CA ARG A 296 13.38 10.47 -8.01
C ARG A 296 13.88 10.54 -9.45
N PRO A 297 13.69 11.67 -10.15
CA PRO A 297 14.47 11.93 -11.36
C PRO A 297 15.95 11.78 -11.01
N VAL A 298 16.70 10.97 -11.75
CA VAL A 298 18.13 10.80 -11.47
C VAL A 298 18.81 12.14 -11.76
N PRO A 299 19.58 12.73 -10.82
CA PRO A 299 20.34 13.95 -11.11
C PRO A 299 21.31 13.68 -12.26
N GLY A 300 21.13 14.36 -13.39
CA GLY A 300 21.89 14.10 -14.63
C GLY A 300 21.19 13.17 -15.64
N THR A 301 19.94 12.79 -15.40
CA THR A 301 18.94 12.57 -16.46
C THR A 301 18.19 13.89 -16.70
N PRO A 302 17.89 14.25 -17.96
CA PRO A 302 17.20 15.50 -18.27
C PRO A 302 15.81 15.50 -17.62
N GLY A 303 15.52 16.55 -16.84
CA GLY A 303 14.27 16.66 -16.08
C GLY A 303 14.32 17.50 -14.79
N SER A 304 15.48 18.04 -14.38
CA SER A 304 15.51 19.13 -13.40
C SER A 304 15.54 20.48 -14.11
N ASN A 305 14.36 21.09 -14.27
CA ASN A 305 14.06 22.40 -14.89
C ASN A 305 13.97 22.49 -16.43
N ASP A 306 13.95 21.38 -17.16
CA ASP A 306 13.61 21.40 -18.59
C ASP A 306 12.25 20.77 -18.81
N LYS A 307 11.51 21.36 -19.77
CA LYS A 307 10.25 20.82 -20.32
C LYS A 307 10.37 19.30 -20.45
N SER A 308 9.36 18.58 -20.01
CA SER A 308 9.32 17.11 -20.09
C SER A 308 9.62 16.67 -21.52
N PHE A 309 10.19 15.46 -21.70
CA PHE A 309 10.48 14.92 -23.03
C PHE A 309 9.26 14.98 -23.98
N ARG A 310 8.05 14.84 -23.43
CA ARG A 310 6.78 14.99 -24.17
C ARG A 310 6.48 16.44 -24.59
N GLU A 311 6.86 17.41 -23.77
CA GLU A 311 6.72 18.84 -24.09
C GLU A 311 7.76 19.26 -25.14
N LEU A 312 9.01 18.79 -25.04
CA LEU A 312 10.04 19.01 -26.07
C LEU A 312 9.70 18.32 -27.40
N GLU A 313 9.13 17.11 -27.35
CA GLU A 313 8.63 16.39 -28.53
C GLU A 313 7.49 17.14 -29.22
N ALA A 314 6.53 17.66 -28.44
CA ALA A 314 5.41 18.42 -28.97
C ALA A 314 5.86 19.75 -29.60
N GLU A 315 6.69 20.52 -28.88
CA GLU A 315 7.22 21.81 -29.36
C GLU A 315 8.07 21.62 -30.62
N PHE A 316 8.97 20.64 -30.63
CA PHE A 316 9.83 20.39 -31.79
C PHE A 316 9.02 20.02 -33.05
N CYS A 317 8.02 19.14 -32.92
CA CYS A 317 7.17 18.73 -34.04
C CYS A 317 6.16 19.79 -34.49
N GLU A 318 5.88 20.80 -33.67
CA GLU A 318 5.01 21.93 -34.02
C GLU A 318 5.79 23.08 -34.67
N GLU A 319 7.03 23.34 -34.23
CA GLU A 319 7.80 24.51 -34.65
C GLU A 319 8.75 24.25 -35.83
N ASN A 320 9.21 23.02 -36.02
CA ASN A 320 10.14 22.68 -37.10
C ASN A 320 9.35 22.17 -38.30
N ASP A 321 9.32 22.96 -39.37
CA ASP A 321 8.66 22.65 -40.65
C ASP A 321 9.37 21.51 -41.40
N LEU A 322 9.31 20.30 -40.84
CA LEU A 322 9.99 19.09 -41.33
C LEU A 322 9.29 18.45 -42.53
N GLY A 323 8.19 19.05 -43.02
CA GLY A 323 7.41 18.50 -44.14
C GLY A 323 6.75 17.15 -43.87
N VAL A 324 6.68 16.70 -42.61
CA VAL A 324 6.06 15.43 -42.19
C VAL A 324 4.90 15.66 -41.22
N THR A 325 3.99 14.70 -41.11
CA THR A 325 2.86 14.82 -40.18
C THR A 325 3.33 14.70 -38.72
N MET A 326 2.55 15.29 -37.80
CA MET A 326 2.79 15.20 -36.34
C MET A 326 3.01 13.75 -35.87
N ALA A 327 2.19 12.81 -36.33
CA ALA A 327 2.32 11.39 -35.97
C ALA A 327 3.62 10.77 -36.50
N THR A 328 4.05 11.16 -37.70
CA THR A 328 5.31 10.70 -38.30
C THR A 328 6.52 11.28 -37.56
N CYS A 329 6.49 12.57 -37.21
CA CYS A 329 7.54 13.23 -36.43
C CYS A 329 7.74 12.53 -35.08
N ARG A 330 6.66 12.29 -34.33
CA ARG A 330 6.70 11.58 -33.04
C ARG A 330 7.23 10.16 -33.14
N LEU A 331 6.82 9.43 -34.18
CA LEU A 331 7.29 8.07 -34.42
C LEU A 331 8.81 8.02 -34.71
N GLU A 332 9.33 8.95 -35.51
CA GLU A 332 10.76 9.00 -35.81
C GLU A 332 11.60 9.50 -34.63
N ILE A 333 11.08 10.43 -33.81
CA ILE A 333 11.70 10.81 -32.53
C ILE A 333 11.80 9.59 -31.60
N ALA A 334 10.73 8.80 -31.46
CA ALA A 334 10.73 7.60 -30.63
C ALA A 334 11.76 6.55 -31.11
N LYS A 335 11.91 6.37 -32.44
CA LYS A 335 12.95 5.50 -33.02
C LYS A 335 14.36 6.02 -32.71
N CYS A 336 14.59 7.32 -32.90
CA CYS A 336 15.88 7.92 -32.60
C CYS A 336 16.23 7.89 -31.11
N ALA A 337 15.24 8.04 -30.23
CA ALA A 337 15.43 7.91 -28.79
C ALA A 337 15.77 6.45 -28.39
N PHE A 338 15.10 5.48 -29.01
CA PHE A 338 15.38 4.06 -28.79
C PHE A 338 16.81 3.67 -29.24
N GLU A 339 17.27 4.20 -30.37
CA GLU A 339 18.62 3.92 -30.89
C GLU A 339 19.73 4.66 -30.14
N ASN A 340 19.38 5.66 -29.34
CA ASN A 340 20.31 6.45 -28.54
C ASN A 340 19.90 6.38 -27.06
N GLU A 341 19.63 5.18 -26.54
CA GLU A 341 19.12 4.98 -25.18
C GLU A 341 20.05 5.50 -24.06
N ASP A 342 21.35 5.64 -24.35
CA ASP A 342 22.34 6.25 -23.45
C ASP A 342 22.44 7.79 -23.58
N ALA A 343 21.68 8.40 -24.50
CA ALA A 343 21.71 9.84 -24.71
C ALA A 343 21.10 10.57 -23.52
N LYS A 344 21.89 11.47 -22.94
CA LYS A 344 21.48 12.31 -21.80
C LYS A 344 20.82 13.62 -22.23
N ASP A 345 20.68 13.85 -23.53
CA ASP A 345 20.24 15.13 -24.10
C ASP A 345 19.36 14.89 -25.34
N PHE A 346 18.26 15.63 -25.43
CA PHE A 346 17.30 15.60 -26.53
C PHE A 346 17.95 16.02 -27.86
N ASP A 347 19.00 16.85 -27.83
CA ASP A 347 19.74 17.27 -29.03
C ASP A 347 20.34 16.09 -29.80
N VAL A 348 20.69 15.00 -29.12
CA VAL A 348 21.18 13.77 -29.76
C VAL A 348 20.07 13.08 -30.55
N VAL A 349 18.85 13.06 -30.01
CA VAL A 349 17.65 12.51 -30.66
C VAL A 349 17.29 13.37 -31.88
N ILE A 350 17.36 14.70 -31.76
CA ILE A 350 17.10 15.62 -32.89
C ILE A 350 18.15 15.50 -33.99
N LYS A 351 19.43 15.31 -33.64
CA LYS A 351 20.50 15.08 -34.62
C LYS A 351 20.31 13.76 -35.38
N CYS A 352 19.84 12.71 -34.70
CA CYS A 352 19.44 11.47 -35.34
C CYS A 352 18.26 11.68 -36.29
N LEU A 353 17.23 12.42 -35.86
CA LEU A 353 16.04 12.67 -36.67
C LEU A 353 16.37 13.44 -37.97
N LYS A 354 17.17 14.52 -37.88
CA LYS A 354 17.61 15.32 -39.04
C LYS A 354 18.52 14.57 -40.01
N SER A 355 18.97 13.37 -39.65
CA SER A 355 19.70 12.47 -40.56
C SER A 355 18.80 11.51 -41.34
N ARG A 356 17.51 11.46 -40.99
CA ARG A 356 16.51 10.51 -41.52
C ARG A 356 15.42 11.18 -42.36
N ILE A 357 15.16 12.46 -42.07
CA ILE A 357 14.22 13.34 -42.77
C ILE A 357 15.06 14.45 -43.39
#